data_AF-A0A0Q5HHK1-F1
#
_entry.id   AF-A0A0Q5HHK1-F1
#
_cell.length_a   1.000
_cell.length_b   1.000
_cell.length_c   1.000
_cell.angle_alpha   90.00
_cell.angle_beta   90.00
_cell.angle_gamma   90.00
#
_symmetry.space_group_name_H-M   'P 1'
#
loop_
_entity.id
_entity.type
_entity.pdbx_description
1 polymer ?
#
loop_
_entity_poly.entity_id
_entity_poly.type
_entity_poly.pdbx_seq_one_letter_code
_entity_poly.pdbx_strand_id
1 'polypeptide(L)'
;MQQAPKAAPSAAFNLILTFVLGFIGIFDIYSGLTGDGAGVFITGLALTIYAVVLLRDALHIKKTGQASMSRKRMNHIGLACLALYVFGILVKRVPEMAQFFS
;
A
#
# COMPACT_ATOMS: atom_id res chain seq x y z
N MET A 1 -25.09 6.70 -20.86
CA MET A 1 -23.80 7.02 -20.23
C MET A 1 -23.76 6.35 -18.86
N GLN A 2 -22.99 5.28 -18.68
CA GLN A 2 -22.78 4.70 -17.35
C GLN A 2 -22.17 5.79 -16.47
N GLN A 3 -22.91 6.22 -15.44
CA GLN A 3 -22.37 7.10 -14.41
C GLN A 3 -21.19 6.35 -13.80
N ALA A 4 -19.98 6.72 -14.20
CA ALA A 4 -18.77 6.26 -13.53
C ALA A 4 -19.02 6.47 -12.04
N PRO A 5 -18.93 5.42 -11.19
CA PRO A 5 -19.27 5.55 -9.80
C PRO A 5 -18.51 6.74 -9.27
N LYS A 6 -19.26 7.77 -8.87
CA LYS A 6 -18.73 8.97 -8.23
C LYS A 6 -18.28 8.46 -6.88
N ALA A 7 -17.11 7.82 -6.85
CA ALA A 7 -16.53 7.25 -5.66
C ALA A 7 -16.24 8.46 -4.78
N ALA A 8 -17.22 8.76 -3.93
CA ALA A 8 -17.06 9.73 -2.89
C ALA A 8 -15.86 9.25 -2.06
N PRO A 9 -15.00 10.17 -1.59
CA PRO A 9 -13.94 9.81 -0.66
C PRO A 9 -14.58 9.16 0.56
N SER A 10 -14.52 7.82 0.65
CA SER A 10 -15.13 7.08 1.75
C SER A 10 -14.09 6.95 2.85
N ALA A 11 -14.22 7.80 3.87
CA ALA A 11 -13.36 7.76 5.06
C ALA A 11 -13.35 6.36 5.69
N ALA A 12 -14.50 5.69 5.72
CA ALA A 12 -14.64 4.33 6.24
C ALA A 12 -13.85 3.33 5.38
N PHE A 13 -13.95 3.41 4.05
CA PHE A 13 -13.20 2.53 3.16
C PHE A 13 -11.68 2.74 3.28
N ASN A 14 -11.24 4.00 3.32
CA ASN A 14 -9.82 4.34 3.50
C ASN A 14 -9.30 3.87 4.87
N LEU A 15 -10.12 3.94 5.93
CA LEU A 15 -9.78 3.39 7.24
C LEU A 15 -9.65 1.87 7.22
N ILE A 16 -10.60 1.16 6.60
CA ILE A 16 -10.55 -0.30 6.50
C ILE A 16 -9.28 -0.73 5.74
N LEU A 17 -9.03 -0.10 4.58
CA LEU A 17 -7.80 -0.34 3.82
C LEU A 17 -6.55 -0.04 4.64
N THR A 18 -6.54 1.07 5.38
CA THR A 18 -5.44 1.42 6.29
C THR A 18 -5.16 0.30 7.28
N PHE A 19 -6.20 -0.25 7.93
CA PHE A 19 -6.03 -1.32 8.90
C PHE A 19 -5.49 -2.60 8.26
N VAL A 20 -6.05 -3.01 7.12
CA VAL A 20 -5.64 -4.23 6.41
C VAL A 20 -4.20 -4.09 5.91
N LEU A 21 -3.90 -3.01 5.17
CA LEU A 21 -2.57 -2.73 4.63
C LEU A 21 -1.54 -2.49 5.73
N GLY A 22 -1.92 -1.79 6.80
CA GLY A 22 -1.06 -1.51 7.93
C GLY A 22 -0.69 -2.77 8.69
N PHE A 23 -1.66 -3.66 8.94
CA PHE A 23 -1.41 -4.94 9.61
C PHE A 23 -0.48 -5.83 8.78
N ILE A 24 -0.79 -6.01 7.49
CA ILE A 24 0.06 -6.82 6.58
C ILE A 24 1.45 -6.18 6.45
N GLY A 25 1.53 -4.86 6.31
CA GLY A 25 2.80 -4.15 6.16
C GLY A 25 3.71 -4.29 7.38
N ILE A 26 3.16 -4.16 8.59
CA ILE A 26 3.93 -4.34 9.83
C ILE A 26 4.37 -5.80 9.97
N PHE A 27 3.50 -6.76 9.63
CA PHE A 27 3.84 -8.18 9.65
C PHE A 27 5.00 -8.48 8.69
N ASP A 28 4.92 -8.02 7.43
CA ASP A 28 5.97 -8.18 6.43
C ASP A 28 7.29 -7.52 6.85
N ILE A 29 7.23 -6.33 7.47
CA ILE A 29 8.43 -5.68 8.03
C ILE A 29 9.07 -6.56 9.09
N TYR A 30 8.29 -7.09 10.04
CA TYR A 30 8.79 -7.95 11.08
C TYR A 30 9.39 -9.24 10.50
N SER A 31 8.65 -9.93 9.63
CA SER A 31 9.10 -11.16 8.97
C SER A 31 10.36 -10.96 8.14
N GLY A 32 10.45 -9.86 7.40
CA GLY A 32 11.64 -9.48 6.64
C GLY A 32 12.87 -9.21 7.51
N LEU A 33 12.68 -8.64 8.71
CA LEU A 33 13.75 -8.44 9.69
C LEU A 33 14.17 -9.74 10.38
N THR A 34 13.26 -10.70 10.58
CA THR A 34 13.53 -11.97 11.26
C THR A 34 14.10 -13.06 10.36
N GLY A 35 14.19 -12.84 9.04
CA GLY A 35 14.90 -13.76 8.15
C GLY A 35 14.28 -14.02 6.78
N ASP A 36 13.04 -13.55 6.53
CA ASP A 36 12.35 -13.80 5.24
C ASP A 36 12.92 -12.98 4.07
N GLY A 37 13.87 -12.09 4.37
CA GLY A 37 14.70 -11.40 3.39
C GLY A 37 14.26 -9.97 3.06
N ALA A 38 15.18 -9.24 2.43
CA ALA A 38 15.01 -7.82 2.10
C ALA A 38 13.79 -7.54 1.22
N GLY A 39 13.39 -8.48 0.34
CA GLY A 39 12.21 -8.33 -0.50
C GLY A 39 10.91 -8.23 0.31
N VAL A 40 10.76 -9.05 1.36
CA VAL A 40 9.59 -9.02 2.26
C VAL A 40 9.57 -7.75 3.10
N PHE A 41 10.74 -7.28 3.54
CA PHE A 41 10.83 -6.00 4.23
C PHE A 41 10.41 -4.82 3.34
N ILE A 42 10.83 -4.82 2.07
CA ILE A 42 10.46 -3.77 1.10
C ILE A 42 8.96 -3.79 0.78
N THR A 43 8.36 -4.97 0.61
CA THR A 43 6.91 -5.08 0.41
C THR A 43 6.16 -4.55 1.63
N GLY A 44 6.60 -4.91 2.83
CA GLY A 44 6.02 -4.42 4.08
C GLY A 44 6.08 -2.90 4.19
N LEU A 45 7.24 -2.30 3.90
CA LEU A 45 7.42 -0.85 3.85
C LEU A 45 6.45 -0.17 2.88
N ALA A 46 6.28 -0.71 1.66
CA ALA A 46 5.36 -0.16 0.67
C ALA A 46 3.93 -0.08 1.21
N LEU A 47 3.46 -1.17 1.83
CA LEU A 47 2.12 -1.31 2.38
C LEU A 47 1.91 -0.38 3.58
N THR A 48 2.88 -0.30 4.49
CA THR A 48 2.83 0.59 5.65
C THR A 48 2.82 2.06 5.24
N ILE A 49 3.64 2.48 4.27
CA ILE A 49 3.63 3.86 3.75
C ILE A 49 2.26 4.20 3.17
N TYR A 50 1.70 3.32 2.35
CA TYR A 50 0.39 3.57 1.74
C TYR A 50 -0.74 3.60 2.80
N ALA A 51 -0.68 2.73 3.81
CA ALA A 51 -1.61 2.75 4.94
C ALA A 51 -1.58 4.10 5.68
N VAL A 52 -0.39 4.66 5.94
CA VAL A 52 -0.27 5.99 6.59
C VAL A 52 -0.89 7.10 5.74
N VAL A 53 -0.73 7.04 4.41
CA VAL A 53 -1.35 8.00 3.49
C VAL A 53 -2.88 7.89 3.54
N LEU A 54 -3.42 6.68 3.51
CA LEU A 54 -4.86 6.43 3.63
C LEU A 54 -5.42 6.85 4.99
N LEU A 55 -4.66 6.64 6.08
CA LEU A 55 -5.04 7.06 7.42
C LEU A 55 -5.18 8.59 7.48
N ARG A 56 -4.18 9.30 6.95
CA ARG A 56 -4.20 10.77 6.89
C ARG A 56 -5.41 11.26 6.11
N ASP A 57 -5.69 10.67 4.95
CA ASP A 57 -6.82 11.07 4.13
C ASP A 57 -8.16 10.78 4.83
N ALA A 58 -8.30 9.61 5.45
CA ALA A 58 -9.50 9.26 6.20
C ALA A 58 -9.74 10.15 7.42
N LEU A 59 -8.69 10.47 8.19
CA LEU A 59 -8.77 11.42 9.31
C LEU A 59 -9.14 12.83 8.83
N HIS A 60 -8.60 13.26 7.69
CA HIS A 60 -8.93 14.55 7.11
C HIS A 60 -10.39 14.60 6.65
N ILE A 61 -10.91 13.56 5.98
CA ILE A 61 -12.33 13.47 5.59
C ILE A 61 -13.21 13.45 6.84
N LYS A 62 -12.84 12.69 7.88
CA LYS A 62 -13.58 12.65 9.15
C LYS A 62 -13.63 14.03 9.83
N LYS A 63 -12.58 14.84 9.69
CA LYS A 63 -12.47 16.16 10.34
C LYS A 63 -13.07 17.30 9.52
N THR A 64 -12.97 17.26 8.19
CA THR A 64 -13.33 18.38 7.30
C THR A 64 -14.49 18.09 6.36
N GLY A 65 -14.94 16.84 6.27
CA GLY A 65 -15.94 16.39 5.30
C GLY A 65 -15.43 16.33 3.85
N GLN A 66 -14.15 16.65 3.61
CA GLN A 66 -13.55 16.69 2.27
C GLN A 66 -12.28 15.83 2.19
N ALA A 67 -12.03 15.26 1.02
CA ALA A 67 -10.76 14.57 0.74
C ALA A 67 -9.58 15.51 0.94
N SER A 68 -8.50 15.01 1.56
CA SER A 68 -7.29 15.82 1.75
C SER A 68 -6.53 16.04 0.44
N MET A 69 -6.72 15.15 -0.53
CA MET A 69 -6.02 15.16 -1.80
C MET A 69 -6.95 14.92 -2.98
N SER A 70 -6.57 15.46 -4.14
CA SER A 70 -7.26 15.15 -5.39
C SER A 70 -7.08 13.66 -5.74
N ARG A 71 -8.09 13.09 -6.41
CA ARG A 71 -8.08 11.68 -6.81
C ARG A 71 -6.88 11.31 -7.70
N LYS A 72 -6.42 12.25 -8.54
CA LYS A 72 -5.19 12.10 -9.34
C LYS A 72 -3.96 11.89 -8.45
N ARG A 73 -3.81 12.68 -7.38
CA ARG A 73 -2.66 12.60 -6.48
C ARG A 73 -2.67 11.32 -5.65
N MET A 74 -3.83 10.91 -5.16
CA MET A 74 -3.97 9.63 -4.45
C MET A 74 -3.62 8.44 -5.34
N ASN A 75 -4.10 8.42 -6.59
CA ASN A 75 -3.73 7.37 -7.55
C ASN A 75 -2.23 7.34 -7.85
N HIS A 76 -1.57 8.51 -7.95
CA HIS A 76 -0.13 8.57 -8.19
C HIS A 76 0.66 8.00 -7.01
N ILE A 77 0.25 8.30 -5.77
CA ILE A 77 0.86 7.72 -4.57
C ILE A 77 0.61 6.21 -4.50
N GLY A 78 -0.63 5.77 -4.79
CA GLY A 78 -0.95 4.36 -4.86
C GLY A 78 -0.13 3.61 -5.92
N LEU A 79 0.08 4.23 -7.09
CA LEU A 79 0.91 3.66 -8.16
C LEU A 79 2.39 3.61 -7.78
N ALA A 80 2.90 4.62 -7.08
CA ALA A 80 4.27 4.60 -6.55
C ALA A 80 4.45 3.50 -5.49
N CYS A 81 3.49 3.33 -4.58
CA CYS A 81 3.52 2.26 -3.58
C CYS A 81 3.39 0.88 -4.24
N LEU A 82 2.55 0.75 -5.28
CA LEU A 82 2.44 -0.46 -6.08
C LEU A 82 3.76 -0.80 -6.78
N ALA A 83 4.44 0.18 -7.37
CA ALA A 83 5.74 -0.02 -7.99
C ALA A 83 6.79 -0.48 -6.96
N LEU A 84 6.82 0.14 -5.77
CA LEU A 84 7.70 -0.26 -4.67
C LEU A 84 7.40 -1.69 -4.20
N TYR A 85 6.13 -2.04 -4.08
CA TYR A 85 5.69 -3.39 -3.71
C TYR A 85 6.10 -4.43 -4.76
N VAL A 86 5.89 -4.15 -6.05
CA VAL A 86 6.34 -5.03 -7.14
C VAL A 86 7.87 -5.17 -7.14
N PHE A 87 8.60 -4.10 -6.87
CA PHE A 87 10.05 -4.16 -6.72
C PHE A 87 10.47 -5.09 -5.56
N GLY A 88 9.81 -4.99 -4.40
CA GLY A 88 10.05 -5.92 -3.28
C GLY A 88 9.77 -7.38 -3.65
N ILE A 89 8.70 -7.64 -4.41
CA ILE A 89 8.41 -8.98 -4.95
C ILE A 89 9.53 -9.45 -5.88
N LEU A 90 10.02 -8.60 -6.79
CA LEU A 90 11.11 -8.98 -7.70
C LEU A 90 12.38 -9.29 -6.92
N VAL A 91 12.74 -8.49 -5.92
CA VAL A 91 13.89 -8.76 -5.05
C VAL A 91 13.75 -10.10 -4.32
N LYS A 92 12.54 -10.47 -3.89
CA LYS A 92 12.27 -11.78 -3.28
C LYS A 92 12.35 -12.93 -4.29
N ARG A 93 11.65 -12.79 -5.43
CA ARG A 93 11.35 -13.89 -6.35
C ARG A 93 12.40 -14.11 -7.44
N VAL A 94 13.15 -13.09 -7.84
CA VAL A 94 14.22 -13.23 -8.84
C VAL A 94 15.31 -14.21 -8.40
N PRO A 95 15.84 -14.15 -7.15
CA PRO A 95 16.82 -15.16 -6.71
C PRO A 95 16.21 -16.56 -6.58
N GLU A 96 14.96 -16.70 -6.14
CA GLU A 96 14.25 -17.99 -6.12
C GLU A 96 14.08 -18.57 -7.53
N MET A 97 13.68 -17.74 -8.51
CA MET A 97 13.51 -18.15 -9.91
C MET A 97 14.85 -18.50 -10.56
N ALA A 98 15.93 -17.77 -10.26
CA ALA A 98 17.26 -18.06 -10.77
C ALA A 98 17.78 -19.44 -10.33
N GLN A 99 17.40 -19.91 -9.13
CA GLN A 99 17.74 -21.26 -8.65
C GLN A 99 17.02 -22.38 -9.42
N PHE A 100 15.87 -22.10 -10.07
CA PHE A 100 15.19 -23.08 -10.92
C PHE A 100 15.80 -23.21 -12.33
N PHE A 101 16.65 -22.26 -12.74
CA PHE A 101 17.31 -22.25 -14.05
C PHE A 101 18.82 -22.56 -13.98
N SER A 102 19.36 -22.87 -12.80
CA SER A 102 20.77 -23.27 -12.60
C SER A 102 20.94 -24.78 -12.50
#